data_AF-A0A0K8T593-F1
#
_entry.id   AF-A0A0K8T593-F1
#
_cell.length_a   1.000
_cell.length_b   1.000
_cell.length_c   1.000
_cell.angle_alpha   90.00
_cell.angle_beta   90.00
_cell.angle_gamma   90.00
#
_symmetry.space_group_name_H-M   'P 1'
#
loop_
_entity.id
_entity.type
_entity.pdbx_description
1 polymer ?
#
loop_
_entity_poly.entity_id
_entity_poly.type
_entity_poly.pdbx_seq_one_letter_code
_entity_poly.pdbx_strand_id
1 'polypeptide(L)'
;LEGNVYIFTSFIVQGLRLLIGLFGLVGNTLSIIVWSRPHLKSPSSVVLIALAVSDTLFIVCGEWFRILENYIYLKRYNGDPTFDSVVLFYLNYHTQWAAVVSGTIYRTASSASAHLTVLLTVERYISICHPFRFEEWCSYSRTCKFVAAAMLFSVA
;
A
#
# COMPACT_ATOMS: atom_id res chain seq x y z
N LEU A 1 -11.17 -15.50 30.51
CA LEU A 1 -11.32 -14.02 30.50
C LEU A 1 -10.37 -13.39 29.49
N GLU A 2 -9.07 -13.72 29.52
CA GLU A 2 -8.07 -13.16 28.58
C GLU A 2 -8.40 -13.41 27.09
N GLY A 3 -8.79 -14.62 26.71
CA GLY A 3 -9.08 -14.96 25.30
C GLY A 3 -10.18 -14.13 24.64
N ASN A 4 -11.23 -13.73 25.38
CA ASN A 4 -12.32 -12.92 24.82
C ASN A 4 -11.88 -11.46 24.55
N VAL A 5 -10.97 -10.94 25.37
CA VAL A 5 -10.43 -9.58 25.18
C VAL A 5 -9.58 -9.53 23.91
N TYR A 6 -8.71 -10.52 23.68
CA TYR A 6 -7.87 -10.60 22.47
C TYR A 6 -8.68 -10.71 21.17
N ILE A 7 -9.77 -11.49 21.17
CA ILE A 7 -10.60 -11.65 19.98
C ILE A 7 -11.38 -10.35 19.71
N PHE A 8 -11.91 -9.71 20.76
CA PHE A 8 -12.62 -8.45 20.63
C PHE A 8 -11.73 -7.31 20.10
N THR A 9 -10.50 -7.17 20.62
CA THR A 9 -9.55 -6.17 20.12
C THR A 9 -9.16 -6.44 18.67
N SER A 10 -8.94 -7.70 18.30
CA SER A 10 -8.63 -8.09 16.92
C SER A 10 -9.76 -7.75 15.94
N PHE A 11 -11.02 -7.89 16.36
CA PHE A 11 -12.18 -7.51 15.56
C PHE A 11 -12.26 -6.00 15.34
N ILE A 12 -12.03 -5.20 16.39
CA ILE A 12 -11.98 -3.74 16.28
C ILE A 12 -10.87 -3.30 15.33
N VAL A 13 -9.67 -3.87 15.46
CA VAL A 13 -8.53 -3.55 14.60
C VAL A 13 -8.83 -3.87 13.13
N GLN A 14 -9.45 -5.03 12.86
CA GLN A 14 -9.87 -5.39 11.50
C GLN A 14 -10.90 -4.40 10.94
N GLY A 15 -11.92 -4.04 11.72
CA GLY A 15 -12.94 -3.08 11.30
C GLY A 15 -12.34 -1.70 10.98
N LEU A 16 -11.50 -1.16 11.86
CA LEU A 16 -10.81 0.12 11.65
C LEU A 16 -9.91 0.07 10.41
N ARG A 17 -9.17 -1.02 10.23
CA ARG A 17 -8.28 -1.20 9.09
C ARG A 17 -9.05 -1.20 7.76
N LEU A 18 -10.20 -1.88 7.69
CA LEU A 18 -11.06 -1.84 6.50
C LEU A 18 -11.58 -0.43 6.21
N LEU A 19 -12.02 0.29 7.23
CA LEU A 19 -12.51 1.67 7.07
C LEU A 19 -11.41 2.61 6.57
N ILE A 20 -10.22 2.55 7.18
CA ILE A 20 -9.06 3.34 6.76
C ILE A 20 -8.61 2.93 5.36
N GLY A 21 -8.61 1.63 5.06
CA GLY A 21 -8.27 1.08 3.74
C GLY A 21 -9.21 1.59 2.66
N LEU A 22 -10.53 1.61 2.90
CA LEU A 22 -11.51 2.14 1.94
C LEU A 22 -11.28 3.63 1.68
N PHE A 23 -11.06 4.42 2.74
CA PHE A 23 -10.75 5.84 2.59
C PHE A 23 -9.44 6.04 1.80
N GLY A 24 -8.41 5.24 2.09
CA GLY A 24 -7.14 5.25 1.39
C GLY A 24 -7.29 4.91 -0.10
N LEU A 25 -8.08 3.88 -0.45
CA LEU A 25 -8.33 3.51 -1.85
C LEU A 25 -8.98 4.66 -2.62
N VAL A 26 -9.99 5.30 -2.03
CA VAL A 26 -10.65 6.46 -2.65
C VAL A 26 -9.66 7.62 -2.81
N GLY A 27 -8.95 7.99 -1.74
CA GLY A 27 -8.00 9.10 -1.75
C GLY A 27 -6.85 8.91 -2.75
N ASN A 28 -6.28 7.70 -2.80
CA ASN A 28 -5.19 7.39 -3.72
C ASN A 28 -5.65 7.32 -5.17
N THR A 29 -6.84 6.75 -5.43
CA THR A 29 -7.42 6.72 -6.78
C THR A 29 -7.67 8.14 -7.29
N LEU A 30 -8.27 9.00 -6.46
CA LEU A 30 -8.47 10.41 -6.80
C LEU A 30 -7.14 11.12 -7.04
N SER A 31 -6.12 10.85 -6.23
CA SER A 31 -4.77 11.41 -6.40
C SER A 31 -4.16 11.01 -7.75
N ILE A 32 -4.26 9.73 -8.13
CA ILE A 32 -3.80 9.25 -9.44
C ILE A 32 -4.55 9.99 -10.57
N ILE A 33 -5.88 10.13 -10.47
CA ILE A 33 -6.70 10.80 -11.49
C ILE A 33 -6.31 12.28 -11.63
N VAL A 34 -6.13 12.98 -10.51
CA VAL A 34 -5.78 14.42 -10.50
C VAL A 34 -4.40 14.63 -11.08
N TRP A 35 -3.39 13.92 -10.57
CA TRP A 35 -1.99 14.15 -10.97
C TRP A 35 -1.65 13.61 -12.36
N SER A 36 -2.43 12.69 -12.90
CA SER A 36 -2.24 12.19 -14.28
C SER A 36 -2.68 13.18 -15.37
N ARG A 37 -3.28 14.32 -15.00
CA ARG A 37 -3.74 15.32 -15.97
C ARG A 37 -2.56 16.01 -16.68
N PRO A 38 -2.59 16.21 -18.01
CA PRO A 38 -1.47 16.79 -18.76
C PRO A 38 -1.01 18.17 -18.27
N HIS A 39 -1.95 18.98 -17.78
CA HIS A 39 -1.70 20.33 -17.27
C HIS A 39 -0.97 20.35 -15.92
N LEU A 40 -0.90 19.22 -15.21
CA LEU A 40 -0.27 19.09 -13.90
C LEU A 40 1.04 18.29 -13.95
N LYS A 41 1.57 18.04 -15.15
CA LYS A 41 2.84 17.33 -15.32
C LYS A 41 3.98 18.14 -14.71
N SER A 42 4.55 17.61 -13.65
CA SER A 42 5.69 18.18 -12.96
C SER A 42 6.56 17.03 -12.39
N PRO A 43 7.80 17.31 -11.98
CA PRO A 43 8.61 16.34 -11.25
C PRO A 43 7.85 15.77 -10.04
N SER A 44 7.16 16.62 -9.28
CA SER A 44 6.36 16.20 -8.13
C SER A 44 5.20 15.31 -8.51
N SER A 45 4.53 15.56 -9.64
CA SER A 45 3.38 14.76 -10.05
C SER A 45 3.77 13.30 -10.30
N VAL A 46 4.98 13.04 -10.80
CA VAL A 46 5.50 11.67 -11.00
C VAL A 46 5.67 10.95 -9.66
N VAL A 47 6.30 11.61 -8.67
CA VAL A 47 6.50 11.04 -7.34
C VAL A 47 5.16 10.80 -6.64
N LEU A 48 4.23 11.76 -6.75
CA LEU A 48 2.89 11.66 -6.15
C LEU A 48 2.03 10.55 -6.77
N ILE A 49 2.10 10.36 -8.10
CA ILE A 49 1.43 9.23 -8.75
C ILE A 49 2.05 7.91 -8.28
N ALA A 50 3.38 7.81 -8.27
CA ALA A 50 4.06 6.60 -7.82
C ALA A 50 3.73 6.26 -6.36
N LEU A 51 3.67 7.28 -5.49
CA LEU A 51 3.29 7.14 -4.09
C LEU A 51 1.84 6.63 -3.96
N ALA A 52 0.90 7.25 -4.66
CA ALA A 52 -0.50 6.84 -4.63
C ALA A 52 -0.72 5.42 -5.20
N VAL A 53 0.07 5.00 -6.20
CA VAL A 53 0.06 3.62 -6.72
C VAL A 53 0.59 2.65 -5.66
N SER A 54 1.72 2.96 -5.01
CA SER A 54 2.28 2.14 -3.93
C SER A 54 1.33 2.01 -2.74
N ASP A 55 0.69 3.11 -2.31
CA ASP A 55 -0.28 3.08 -1.21
C ASP A 55 -1.54 2.28 -1.58
N THR A 56 -1.98 2.34 -2.84
CA THR A 56 -3.10 1.51 -3.33
C THR A 56 -2.73 0.03 -3.33
N LEU A 57 -1.54 -0.34 -3.81
CA LEU A 57 -1.04 -1.70 -3.80
C LEU A 57 -0.86 -2.24 -2.37
N PHE A 58 -0.35 -1.41 -1.46
CA PHE A 58 -0.25 -1.75 -0.04
C PHE A 58 -1.60 -2.15 0.55
N ILE A 59 -2.66 -1.38 0.28
CA ILE A 59 -4.00 -1.68 0.78
C ILE A 59 -4.54 -2.96 0.14
N VAL A 60 -4.59 -3.04 -1.21
CA VAL A 60 -5.22 -4.17 -1.91
C VAL A 60 -4.50 -5.49 -1.62
N CYS A 61 -3.17 -5.51 -1.75
CA CYS A 61 -2.39 -6.74 -1.52
C CYS A 61 -2.31 -7.09 -0.03
N GLY A 62 -2.33 -6.08 0.86
CA GLY A 62 -2.34 -6.29 2.30
C GLY A 62 -3.65 -6.91 2.80
N GLU A 63 -4.80 -6.49 2.26
CA GLU A 63 -6.10 -7.10 2.56
C GLU A 63 -6.18 -8.52 2.00
N TRP A 64 -5.77 -8.72 0.74
CA TRP A 64 -5.78 -10.04 0.13
C TRP A 64 -4.90 -11.04 0.89
N PHE A 65 -3.70 -10.65 1.29
CA PHE A 65 -2.78 -11.51 2.04
C PHE A 65 -3.37 -12.01 3.38
N ARG A 66 -4.25 -11.22 4.01
CA ARG A 66 -4.78 -11.50 5.36
C ARG A 66 -6.22 -11.97 5.38
N ILE A 67 -6.85 -12.11 4.22
CA ILE A 67 -8.26 -12.46 4.13
C ILE A 67 -8.58 -13.81 4.80
N LEU A 68 -7.69 -14.80 4.66
CA LEU A 68 -7.82 -16.10 5.33
C LEU A 68 -7.71 -15.97 6.85
N GLU A 69 -6.75 -15.18 7.32
CA GLU A 69 -6.56 -14.90 8.75
C GLU A 69 -7.81 -14.22 9.34
N ASN A 70 -8.31 -13.18 8.67
CA ASN A 70 -9.53 -12.46 9.06
C ASN A 70 -10.75 -13.39 9.12
N TYR A 71 -10.89 -14.27 8.13
CA TYR A 71 -11.97 -15.25 8.06
C TYR A 71 -11.93 -16.25 9.23
N ILE A 72 -10.74 -16.78 9.55
CA ILE A 72 -10.56 -17.71 10.68
C ILE A 72 -10.87 -17.01 12.00
N TYR A 73 -10.44 -15.75 12.18
CA TYR A 73 -10.77 -14.99 13.39
C TYR A 73 -12.28 -14.75 13.55
N LEU A 74 -12.98 -14.42 12.46
CA LEU A 74 -14.43 -14.23 12.48
C LEU A 74 -15.15 -15.52 12.89
N LYS A 75 -14.73 -16.66 12.34
CA LYS A 75 -15.25 -17.97 12.72
C LYS A 75 -15.01 -18.32 14.19
N ARG A 76 -13.80 -18.03 14.68
CA ARG A 76 -13.43 -18.25 16.09
C ARG A 76 -14.27 -17.39 17.03
N TYR A 77 -14.56 -16.15 16.65
CA TYR A 77 -15.45 -15.25 17.40
C TYR A 77 -16.89 -15.78 17.44
N ASN A 78 -17.40 -16.30 16.33
CA ASN A 78 -18.74 -16.91 16.25
C ASN A 78 -18.83 -18.30 16.92
N GLY A 79 -17.75 -18.81 17.49
CA GLY A 79 -17.74 -20.10 18.20
C GLY A 79 -17.73 -21.33 17.27
N ASP A 80 -17.49 -21.16 15.97
CA ASP A 80 -17.47 -22.25 14.98
C ASP A 80 -16.07 -22.40 14.35
N PRO A 81 -15.19 -23.23 14.94
CA PRO A 81 -13.83 -23.45 14.44
C PRO A 81 -13.74 -24.52 13.33
N THR A 82 -14.84 -24.84 12.63
CA THR A 82 -14.84 -25.89 11.61
C THR A 82 -14.10 -25.47 10.33
N PHE A 83 -13.42 -26.44 9.71
CA PHE A 83 -12.88 -26.30 8.34
C PHE A 83 -14.02 -26.50 7.34
N ASP A 84 -14.42 -25.41 6.67
CA ASP A 84 -15.43 -25.44 5.63
C ASP A 84 -14.84 -25.26 4.23
N SER A 85 -15.71 -25.24 3.23
CA SER A 85 -15.35 -25.05 1.83
C SER A 85 -14.59 -23.74 1.57
N VAL A 86 -14.83 -22.69 2.36
CA VAL A 86 -14.13 -21.40 2.24
C VAL A 86 -12.68 -21.52 2.70
N VAL A 87 -12.43 -22.15 3.85
CA VAL A 87 -11.06 -22.42 4.30
C VAL A 87 -10.32 -23.31 3.30
N LEU A 88 -10.98 -24.36 2.78
CA LEU A 88 -10.40 -25.24 1.76
C LEU A 88 -10.09 -24.49 0.45
N PHE A 89 -10.95 -23.55 0.04
CA PHE A 89 -10.70 -22.69 -1.12
C PHE A 89 -9.42 -21.88 -0.93
N TYR A 90 -9.19 -21.26 0.22
CA TYR A 90 -7.96 -20.50 0.47
C TYR A 90 -6.71 -21.36 0.63
N LEU A 91 -6.86 -22.60 1.08
CA LEU A 91 -5.77 -23.59 1.14
C LEU A 91 -5.45 -24.22 -0.22
N ASN A 92 -6.25 -23.95 -1.26
CA ASN A 92 -5.96 -24.41 -2.61
C ASN A 92 -4.59 -23.87 -3.09
N TYR A 93 -3.89 -24.66 -3.89
CA TYR A 93 -2.58 -24.30 -4.43
C TYR A 93 -2.61 -22.92 -5.10
N HIS A 94 -3.56 -22.67 -5.99
CA HIS A 94 -3.66 -21.41 -6.73
C HIS A 94 -3.84 -20.17 -5.83
N THR A 95 -4.67 -20.26 -4.80
CA THR A 95 -4.93 -19.16 -3.86
C THR A 95 -3.77 -18.93 -2.91
N GLN A 96 -3.08 -20.01 -2.49
CA GLN A 96 -1.87 -19.89 -1.68
C GLN A 96 -0.76 -19.17 -2.45
N TRP A 97 -0.54 -19.50 -3.72
CA TRP A 97 0.43 -18.76 -4.55
C TRP A 97 0.04 -17.29 -4.70
N ALA A 98 -1.24 -16.99 -4.93
CA ALA A 98 -1.72 -15.61 -4.98
C ALA A 98 -1.48 -14.86 -3.65
N ALA A 99 -1.65 -15.54 -2.51
CA ALA A 99 -1.37 -14.97 -1.19
C ALA A 99 0.13 -14.69 -0.98
N VAL A 100 1.02 -15.61 -1.37
CA VAL A 100 2.48 -15.41 -1.29
C VAL A 100 2.91 -14.20 -2.13
N VAL A 101 2.44 -14.12 -3.37
CA VAL A 101 2.74 -13.01 -4.28
C VAL A 101 2.22 -11.70 -3.69
N SER A 102 0.98 -11.68 -3.21
CA SER A 102 0.38 -10.49 -2.59
C SER A 102 1.12 -10.06 -1.32
N GLY A 103 1.59 -11.02 -0.52
CA GLY A 103 2.40 -10.74 0.67
C GLY A 103 3.74 -10.07 0.34
N THR A 104 4.38 -10.48 -0.75
CA THR A 104 5.61 -9.84 -1.25
C THR A 104 5.33 -8.44 -1.78
N ILE A 105 4.30 -8.28 -2.61
CA ILE A 105 3.90 -6.97 -3.14
C ILE A 105 3.53 -6.01 -2.00
N TYR A 106 2.80 -6.47 -0.99
CA TYR A 106 2.45 -5.69 0.19
C TYR A 106 3.69 -5.12 0.91
N ARG A 107 4.71 -5.96 1.15
CA ARG A 107 5.96 -5.54 1.81
C ARG A 107 6.73 -4.55 0.95
N THR A 108 6.87 -4.85 -0.34
CA THR A 108 7.55 -3.97 -1.31
C THR A 108 6.83 -2.63 -1.43
N ALA A 109 5.50 -2.62 -1.52
CA ALA A 109 4.70 -1.41 -1.60
C ALA A 109 4.86 -0.54 -0.36
N SER A 110 4.86 -1.15 0.83
CA SER A 110 5.12 -0.44 2.09
C SER A 110 6.50 0.23 2.10
N SER A 111 7.53 -0.49 1.66
CA SER A 111 8.90 0.04 1.57
C SER A 111 8.99 1.14 0.50
N ALA A 112 8.36 0.94 -0.65
CA ALA A 112 8.32 1.92 -1.73
C ALA A 112 7.67 3.22 -1.30
N SER A 113 6.53 3.18 -0.61
CA SER A 113 5.89 4.39 -0.08
C SER A 113 6.82 5.17 0.87
N ALA A 114 7.61 4.49 1.70
CA ALA A 114 8.60 5.15 2.56
C ALA A 114 9.68 5.86 1.74
N HIS A 115 10.30 5.16 0.77
CA HIS A 115 11.35 5.75 -0.09
C HIS A 115 10.83 6.90 -0.96
N LEU A 116 9.62 6.77 -1.50
CA LEU A 116 8.97 7.80 -2.31
C LEU A 116 8.58 9.02 -1.47
N THR A 117 8.15 8.82 -0.22
CA THR A 117 7.89 9.92 0.71
C THR A 117 9.18 10.70 1.00
N VAL A 118 10.29 10.01 1.25
CA VAL A 118 11.60 10.64 1.41
C VAL A 118 11.98 11.41 0.14
N LEU A 119 11.83 10.81 -1.05
CA LEU A 119 12.11 11.47 -2.32
C LEU A 119 11.28 12.75 -2.50
N LEU A 120 9.97 12.70 -2.19
CA LEU A 120 9.07 13.85 -2.24
C LEU A 120 9.52 14.95 -1.28
N THR A 121 9.91 14.59 -0.05
CA THR A 121 10.37 15.58 0.95
C THR A 121 11.66 16.28 0.50
N VAL A 122 12.59 15.53 -0.08
CA VAL A 122 13.85 16.08 -0.63
C VAL A 122 13.55 16.99 -1.82
N GLU A 123 12.66 16.58 -2.72
CA GLU A 123 12.24 17.40 -3.86
C GLU A 123 11.63 18.73 -3.40
N ARG A 124 10.73 18.70 -2.41
CA ARG A 124 10.12 19.91 -1.83
C ARG A 124 11.12 20.78 -1.12
N TYR A 125 12.08 20.19 -0.40
CA TYR A 125 13.18 20.92 0.22
C TYR A 125 14.02 21.67 -0.82
N ILE A 126 14.41 21.02 -1.92
CA ILE A 126 15.19 21.65 -3.00
C ILE A 126 14.38 22.77 -3.66
N SER A 127 13.09 22.55 -3.90
CA SER A 127 12.20 23.56 -4.50
C SER A 127 12.11 24.84 -3.67
N ILE A 128 12.12 24.74 -2.34
CA ILE A 128 12.02 25.89 -1.42
C ILE A 128 13.38 26.52 -1.15
N CYS A 129 14.37 25.72 -0.76
CA CYS A 129 15.67 26.22 -0.29
C CYS A 129 16.65 26.54 -1.43
N HIS A 130 16.48 25.93 -2.60
CA HIS A 130 17.38 26.05 -3.74
C HIS A 130 16.62 26.23 -5.08
N PRO A 131 15.78 27.27 -5.23
CA PRO A 131 14.91 27.44 -6.40
C PRO A 131 15.68 27.53 -7.73
N PHE A 132 16.85 28.16 -7.76
CA PHE A 132 17.69 28.27 -8.97
C PHE A 132 18.32 26.94 -9.41
N ARG A 133 18.44 25.96 -8.50
CA ARG A 133 19.00 24.63 -8.81
C ARG A 133 17.92 23.57 -9.00
N PHE A 134 16.64 23.92 -8.81
CA PHE A 134 15.53 22.99 -8.85
C PHE A 134 15.38 22.32 -10.22
N GLU A 135 15.41 23.10 -11.31
CA GLU A 135 15.28 22.54 -12.67
C GLU A 135 16.47 21.64 -13.04
N GLU A 136 17.68 21.96 -12.55
CA GLU A 136 18.86 21.13 -12.78
C GLU A 136 18.77 19.80 -12.03
N TRP A 137 18.35 19.83 -10.76
CA TRP A 137 18.40 18.68 -9.85
C TRP A 137 17.17 17.78 -9.95
N CYS A 138 16.00 18.37 -10.17
CA CYS A 138 14.69 17.72 -10.16
C CYS A 138 13.98 17.84 -11.51
N SER A 139 14.68 17.63 -12.63
CA SER A 139 14.00 17.55 -13.93
C SER A 139 13.14 16.29 -14.05
N TYR A 140 12.06 16.36 -14.84
CA TYR A 140 11.11 15.26 -15.02
C TYR A 140 11.79 13.91 -15.30
N SER A 141 12.73 13.88 -16.25
CA SER A 141 13.46 12.67 -16.64
C SER A 141 14.33 12.10 -15.52
N ARG A 142 14.92 12.95 -14.67
CA ARG A 142 15.73 12.50 -13.52
C ARG A 142 14.85 11.97 -12.40
N THR A 143 13.73 12.64 -12.13
CA THR A 143 12.76 12.18 -11.12
C THR A 143 12.16 10.83 -11.48
N CYS A 144 11.85 10.57 -12.76
CA CYS A 144 11.46 9.23 -13.21
C CYS A 144 12.53 8.17 -12.90
N LYS A 145 13.82 8.49 -13.12
CA LYS A 145 14.93 7.57 -12.79
C LYS A 145 15.05 7.35 -11.27
N PHE A 146 14.91 8.39 -10.45
CA PHE A 146 14.94 8.26 -8.99
C PHE A 146 13.77 7.45 -8.45
N VAL A 147 12.56 7.65 -8.98
CA VAL A 147 11.39 6.84 -8.64
C VAL A 147 11.63 5.37 -9.02
N ALA A 148 12.10 5.09 -10.23
CA ALA A 148 12.41 3.73 -10.65
C ALA A 148 13.47 3.07 -9.74
N ALA A 149 14.54 3.81 -9.37
CA ALA A 149 15.55 3.33 -8.46
C ALA A 149 15.00 3.06 -7.04
N ALA A 150 14.15 3.95 -6.52
CA ALA A 150 13.49 3.76 -5.22
C ALA A 150 12.58 2.52 -5.22
N MET A 151 11.82 2.29 -6.30
CA MET A 151 10.98 1.11 -6.44
C MET A 151 11.81 -0.18 -6.49
N LEU A 152 12.93 -0.19 -7.23
CA LEU A 152 13.83 -1.34 -7.30
C LEU A 152 14.48 -1.63 -5.93
N PHE A 153 14.93 -0.58 -5.22
CA PHE A 153 15.49 -0.74 -3.88
C PHE A 153 14.48 -1.30 -2.88
N SER A 154 13.19 -1.00 -3.07
CA SER A 154 12.11 -1.48 -2.19
C SER A 154 11.75 -2.95 -2.40
N VAL A 155 12.26 -3.59 -3.46
CA VAL A 155 12.09 -5.03 -3.74
C VAL A 155 13.12 -5.88 -2.99
N ALA A 156 14.22 -5.27 -2.50
CA ALA A 156 15.28 -5.92 -1.74
C ALA A 156 14.89 -6.13 -0.26
#